data_AF-A0A974WLC5-F1
#
_entry.id   AF-A0A974WLC5-F1
#
_cell.length_a   1.000
_cell.length_b   1.000
_cell.length_c   1.000
_cell.angle_alpha   90.00
_cell.angle_beta   90.00
_cell.angle_gamma   90.00
#
_symmetry.space_group_name_H-M   'P 1'
#
loop_
_entity.id
_entity.type
_entity.pdbx_description
1 polymer ?
#
loop_
_entity_poly.entity_id
_entity_poly.type
_entity_poly.pdbx_seq_one_letter_code
_entity_poly.pdbx_strand_id
1 'polypeptide(L)'
;MKQFNTQYIVAALMLAFSAYQLTLPDYWEFSLYCSAGLAFLVMGLIKEDKLPQYKKALTVLSWILIFLAGFLLLFLARTDV
;
A
#
# COMPACT_ATOMS: atom_id res chain seq x y z
N MET A 1 -25.75 -8.15 0.93
CA MET A 1 -24.82 -8.01 -0.21
C MET A 1 -23.41 -8.08 0.34
N LYS A 2 -22.62 -9.12 -0.01
CA LYS A 2 -21.24 -9.27 0.48
C LYS A 2 -20.41 -8.15 -0.14
N GLN A 3 -20.14 -7.09 0.62
CA GLN A 3 -19.39 -5.94 0.13
C GLN A 3 -17.94 -6.39 -0.04
N PHE A 4 -17.60 -6.84 -1.25
CA PHE A 4 -16.22 -7.18 -1.58
C PHE A 4 -15.38 -5.94 -1.31
N ASN A 5 -14.45 -6.08 -0.37
CA ASN A 5 -13.68 -4.95 0.09
C ASN A 5 -12.53 -4.76 -0.89
N THR A 6 -12.78 -3.97 -1.94
CA THR A 6 -11.86 -3.68 -3.05
C THR A 6 -10.46 -3.31 -2.57
N GLN A 7 -10.37 -2.68 -1.40
CA GLN A 7 -9.12 -2.34 -0.72
C GLN A 7 -8.22 -3.57 -0.47
N TYR A 8 -8.76 -4.70 0.00
CA TYR A 8 -7.94 -5.90 0.20
C TYR A 8 -7.53 -6.57 -1.10
N ILE A 9 -8.35 -6.47 -2.15
CA ILE A 9 -8.01 -7.01 -3.47
C ILE A 9 -6.83 -6.22 -4.04
N VAL A 10 -6.93 -4.89 -4.02
CA VAL A 10 -5.84 -4.02 -4.48
C VAL A 10 -4.59 -4.20 -3.62
N ALA A 11 -4.74 -4.32 -2.29
CA ALA A 11 -3.63 -4.62 -1.39
C ALA A 11 -2.95 -5.94 -1.74
N ALA A 12 -3.71 -7.01 -1.96
CA ALA A 12 -3.18 -8.32 -2.32
C ALA A 12 -2.42 -8.27 -3.65
N LEU A 13 -2.97 -7.58 -4.67
CA LEU A 13 -2.30 -7.41 -5.96
C LEU A 13 -0.99 -6.63 -5.82
N MET A 14 -1.01 -5.50 -5.12
CA MET A 14 0.19 -4.67 -4.93
C MET A 14 1.28 -5.40 -4.13
N LEU A 15 0.90 -6.15 -3.09
CA LEU A 15 1.85 -6.99 -2.35
C LEU A 15 2.39 -8.15 -3.20
N ALA A 16 1.59 -8.73 -4.09
CA ALA A 16 2.05 -9.75 -5.02
C ALA A 16 3.08 -9.18 -6.02
N PHE A 17 2.84 -8.00 -6.58
CA PHE A 17 3.80 -7.31 -7.44
C PHE A 17 5.07 -6.93 -6.67
N SER A 18 4.93 -6.44 -5.44
CA SER A 18 6.08 -6.20 -4.55
C SER A 18 6.91 -7.48 -4.36
N ALA A 19 6.28 -8.62 -4.07
CA ALA A 19 6.99 -9.89 -3.93
C ALA A 19 7.67 -10.34 -5.23
N TYR A 20 7.05 -10.11 -6.39
CA TYR A 20 7.67 -10.37 -7.69
C TYR A 20 8.91 -9.50 -7.91
N GLN A 21 8.86 -8.23 -7.52
CA GLN A 21 9.99 -7.31 -7.64
C GLN A 21 11.20 -7.71 -6.80
N LEU A 22 11.07 -8.57 -5.78
CA LEU A 22 12.26 -9.12 -5.08
C LEU A 22 13.13 -10.01 -5.99
N THR A 23 12.59 -10.48 -7.11
CA THR A 23 13.33 -11.26 -8.12
C THR A 23 14.07 -10.37 -9.12
N LEU A 24 13.71 -9.08 -9.18
CA LEU A 24 14.37 -8.07 -10.00
C LEU A 24 15.24 -7.22 -9.06
N PRO A 25 16.46 -6.81 -9.43
CA PRO A 25 17.30 -5.96 -8.58
C PRO A 25 16.79 -4.51 -8.46
N ASP A 26 15.48 -4.27 -8.64
CA ASP A 26 14.84 -2.97 -8.57
C ASP A 26 14.12 -2.76 -7.22
N TYR A 27 14.89 -2.28 -6.25
CA TYR A 27 14.42 -2.04 -4.89
C TYR A 27 13.49 -0.83 -4.78
N TRP A 28 13.46 0.05 -5.78
CA TRP A 28 12.61 1.25 -5.78
C TRP A 28 11.17 0.88 -6.12
N GLU A 29 10.98 0.12 -7.20
CA GLU A 29 9.67 -0.42 -7.57
C GLU A 29 9.12 -1.33 -6.47
N PHE A 30 9.97 -2.17 -5.86
CA PHE A 30 9.62 -2.98 -4.70
C PHE A 30 9.00 -2.13 -3.59
N SER A 31 9.68 -1.05 -3.21
CA SER A 31 9.27 -0.17 -2.11
C SER A 31 7.97 0.57 -2.43
N LEU A 32 7.78 0.94 -3.69
CA LEU A 32 6.55 1.58 -4.18
C LEU A 32 5.36 0.62 -4.05
N TYR A 33 5.47 -0.58 -4.60
CA TYR A 33 4.39 -1.58 -4.54
C TYR A 33 4.11 -2.03 -3.10
N CYS A 34 5.15 -2.18 -2.28
CA CYS A 34 5.02 -2.55 -0.87
C CYS A 34 4.23 -1.48 -0.07
N SER A 35 4.65 -0.21 -0.18
CA SER A 35 4.01 0.89 0.53
C SER A 35 2.57 1.12 0.08
N ALA A 36 2.29 1.05 -1.23
CA ALA A 36 0.94 1.12 -1.77
C ALA A 36 0.07 -0.05 -1.28
N GLY A 37 0.58 -1.28 -1.32
CA GLY A 37 -0.16 -2.46 -0.85
C GLY A 37 -0.51 -2.39 0.64
N LEU A 38 0.45 -1.97 1.47
CA LEU A 38 0.22 -1.77 2.90
C LEU A 38 -0.78 -0.64 3.17
N ALA A 39 -0.74 0.46 2.42
CA ALA A 39 -1.71 1.55 2.56
C ALA A 39 -3.15 1.06 2.34
N PHE A 40 -3.38 0.31 1.25
CA PHE A 40 -4.70 -0.25 0.94
C PHE A 40 -5.14 -1.29 1.99
N LEU A 41 -4.22 -2.10 2.50
CA LEU A 41 -4.51 -3.07 3.56
C LEU A 41 -4.97 -2.38 4.85
N VAL A 42 -4.23 -1.37 5.29
CA VAL A 42 -4.56 -0.57 6.48
C VAL A 42 -5.90 0.15 6.28
N MET A 43 -6.17 0.66 5.07
CA MET A 43 -7.44 1.31 4.77
C MET A 43 -8.63 0.32 4.82
N GLY A 44 -8.42 -0.92 4.39
CA GLY A 44 -9.36 -2.03 4.59
C GLY A 44 -9.68 -2.29 6.05
N LEU A 45 -8.64 -2.34 6.89
CA LEU A 45 -8.78 -2.55 8.34
C LEU A 45 -9.55 -1.41 9.02
N ILE A 46 -9.30 -0.16 8.62
CA ILE A 46 -10.03 1.02 9.14
C ILE A 46 -11.51 0.96 8.75
N LYS A 47 -11.81 0.55 7.51
CA LYS A 47 -13.17 0.53 6.98
C LYS A 47 -14.04 -0.55 7.61
N GLU A 48 -13.46 -1.69 7.94
CA GLU A 48 -14.14 -2.78 8.66
C GLU A 48 -14.18 -2.59 10.18
N ASP A 49 -13.58 -1.51 10.68
CA ASP A 49 -13.47 -1.21 12.11
C ASP A 49 -12.92 -2.39 12.94
N LYS A 50 -12.04 -3.21 12.35
CA LYS A 50 -11.47 -4.41 13.00
C LYS A 50 -10.56 -4.10 14.18
N LEU A 51 -10.04 -2.87 14.24
CA LEU A 51 -9.11 -2.38 15.27
C LEU A 51 -9.56 -1.00 15.75
N PRO A 52 -10.72 -0.88 16.43
CA PRO A 52 -11.32 0.40 16.77
C PRO A 52 -10.44 1.19 17.75
N GLN A 53 -9.75 0.51 18.66
CA GLN A 53 -8.82 1.11 19.62
C GLN A 53 -7.62 1.80 18.96
N TYR A 54 -7.18 1.32 17.81
CA TYR A 54 -5.99 1.83 17.09
C TYR A 54 -6.36 2.62 15.83
N LYS A 55 -7.64 2.95 15.63
CA LYS A 55 -8.12 3.60 14.42
C LYS A 55 -7.35 4.85 14.05
N LYS A 56 -7.09 5.74 15.04
CA LYS A 56 -6.31 6.96 14.83
C LYS A 56 -4.88 6.68 14.37
N ALA A 57 -4.22 5.68 14.99
CA ALA A 57 -2.87 5.28 14.62
C ALA A 57 -2.83 4.64 13.22
N LEU A 58 -3.81 3.78 12.89
CA LEU A 58 -3.96 3.20 11.57
C LEU A 58 -4.23 4.27 10.50
N THR A 59 -5.04 5.28 10.80
CA THR A 59 -5.27 6.41 9.88
C THR A 59 -3.98 7.15 9.61
N VAL A 60 -3.20 7.49 10.64
CA VAL A 60 -1.89 8.14 10.46
C VAL A 60 -0.93 7.27 9.67
N LEU A 61 -0.86 5.97 9.98
CA LEU A 61 -0.01 5.01 9.25
C LEU A 61 -0.41 4.92 7.77
N SER A 62 -1.71 4.87 7.47
CA SER A 62 -2.21 4.88 6.10
C SER A 62 -1.79 6.14 5.35
N TRP A 63 -1.94 7.31 5.97
CA TRP A 63 -1.50 8.57 5.37
C TRP A 63 0.01 8.60 5.11
N ILE A 64 0.83 8.12 6.05
CA ILE A 64 2.28 8.02 5.86
C ILE A 64 2.61 7.11 4.67
N LEU A 65 1.96 5.94 4.59
CA LEU A 65 2.17 4.99 3.49
C LEU A 65 1.72 5.55 2.14
N ILE A 66 0.59 6.25 2.08
CA ILE A 66 0.12 6.93 0.87
C ILE A 66 1.10 8.01 0.44
N PHE A 67 1.59 8.82 1.39
CA PHE A 67 2.55 9.88 1.09
C PHE A 67 3.88 9.31 0.58
N LEU A 68 4.35 8.22 1.19
CA LEU A 68 5.56 7.52 0.80
C LEU A 68 5.41 6.87 -0.58
N ALA A 69 4.27 6.22 -0.86
CA ALA A 69 3.99 5.66 -2.18
C ALA A 69 3.91 6.76 -3.25
N GLY A 70 3.24 7.88 -2.96
CA GLY A 70 3.18 9.02 -3.87
C GLY A 70 4.55 9.64 -4.14
N PHE A 71 5.38 9.78 -3.09
CA PHE A 71 6.75 10.26 -3.23
C PHE A 71 7.62 9.32 -4.07
N LEU A 72 7.56 8.01 -3.80
CA LEU A 72 8.29 7.01 -4.57
C LEU A 72 7.84 6.99 -6.03
N LEU A 73 6.54 7.09 -6.29
CA LEU A 73 6.02 7.14 -7.66
C LEU A 73 6.61 8.34 -8.42
N LEU A 74 6.62 9.52 -7.82
CA LEU A 74 7.20 10.72 -8.43
C LEU A 74 8.72 10.60 -8.60
N PHE A 75 9.39 9.94 -7.66
CA PHE A 75 10.83 9.66 -7.74
C PHE A 75 11.15 8.75 -8.92
N LEU A 76 10.51 7.58 -9.02
CA LEU A 76 10.68 6.67 -10.16
C LEU A 76 10.31 7.35 -11.47
N ALA A 77 9.18 8.05 -11.53
CA ALA A 77 8.76 8.78 -12.73
C ALA A 77 9.76 9.87 -13.16
N ARG A 78 10.66 10.32 -12.27
CA ARG A 78 11.74 11.23 -12.62
C ARG A 78 13.03 10.50 -12.98
N THR A 79 13.33 9.37 -12.36
CA THR A 79 14.60 8.63 -12.54
C THR A 79 14.57 7.62 -13.67
N ASP A 80 13.40 7.07 -13.99
CA ASP A 80 13.19 6.08 -15.05
C ASP A 80 12.84 6.72 -16.41
N VAL A 81 12.86 8.06 -16.48
CA VAL A 81 12.75 8.89 -17.71
C VAL A 81 14.12 9.42 -18.09
#